data_AF-A0A845U4N8-F1
#
_entry.id   AF-A0A845U4N8-F1
#
_cell.length_a   1.000
_cell.length_b   1.000
_cell.length_c   1.000
_cell.angle_alpha   90.00
_cell.angle_beta   90.00
_cell.angle_gamma   90.00
#
_symmetry.space_group_name_H-M   'P 1'
#
loop_
_entity.id
_entity.type
_entity.pdbx_description
1 polymer ?
#
loop_
_entity_poly.entity_id
_entity_poly.type
_entity_poly.pdbx_seq_one_letter_code
_entity_poly.pdbx_strand_id
1 'polypeptide(L)'
;MPSSISNDGYKSKNQLMIDVFMSKMRSDTQHVPPIPLMPSLEVRKLRARLMLEECLETINAGLGLNVNFNLGGHEVTNVKMELLQFTDNGPGDLIQVADGCADVEVVTTGTASACGIALQPCFDIVMPNNLMKFAPGHTWREDGKLVKPPNHPDIALELKCELIRQGWRPK
;
A
#
# COMPACT_ATOMS: atom_id res chain seq x y z
N MET A 1 26.90 -8.02 25.24
CA MET A 1 25.95 -8.20 24.12
C MET A 1 25.42 -6.82 23.78
N PRO A 2 25.69 -6.24 22.59
CA PRO A 2 24.99 -5.02 22.23
C PRO A 2 23.51 -5.39 22.13
N SER A 3 22.66 -4.72 22.89
CA SER A 3 21.21 -4.74 22.64
C SER A 3 21.02 -4.44 21.16
N SER A 4 20.46 -5.37 20.40
CA SER A 4 20.09 -5.13 19.01
C SER A 4 19.18 -3.90 19.01
N ILE A 5 19.69 -2.76 18.53
CA ILE A 5 18.92 -1.52 18.46
C ILE A 5 17.85 -1.76 17.40
N SER A 6 16.60 -1.94 17.84
CA SER A 6 15.41 -2.00 17.00
C SER A 6 14.56 -0.76 17.27
N ASN A 7 13.97 -0.20 16.21
CA ASN A 7 13.02 0.91 16.32
C ASN A 7 11.56 0.45 16.51
N ASP A 8 11.30 -0.84 16.76
CA ASP A 8 9.93 -1.37 16.90
C ASP A 8 9.09 -0.64 17.95
N GLY A 9 9.71 -0.12 19.01
CA GLY A 9 9.02 0.66 20.05
C GLY A 9 8.42 1.99 19.57
N TYR A 10 8.79 2.47 18.38
CA TYR A 10 8.24 3.69 17.77
C TYR A 10 7.18 3.40 16.71
N LYS A 11 6.98 2.14 16.32
CA LYS A 11 6.08 1.77 15.24
C LYS A 11 4.63 1.71 15.73
N SER A 12 3.70 2.17 14.89
CA SER A 12 2.27 1.96 15.15
C SER A 12 1.91 0.47 15.04
N LYS A 13 0.78 0.07 15.61
CA LYS A 13 0.21 -1.27 15.41
C LYS A 13 0.08 -1.61 13.92
N ASN A 14 -0.38 -0.65 13.12
CA ASN A 14 -0.57 -0.84 11.69
C ASN A 14 0.76 -1.08 10.98
N GLN A 15 1.80 -0.32 11.31
CA GLN A 15 3.14 -0.51 10.75
C GLN A 15 3.73 -1.88 11.13
N LEU A 16 3.57 -2.32 12.37
CA LEU A 16 4.03 -3.65 12.80
C LEU A 16 3.33 -4.78 12.01
N MET A 17 2.04 -4.64 11.71
CA MET A 17 1.32 -5.61 10.89
C MET A 17 1.80 -5.61 9.42
N ILE A 18 2.15 -4.44 8.89
CA ILE A 18 2.76 -4.30 7.56
C ILE A 18 4.15 -4.95 7.55
N ASP A 19 4.94 -4.80 8.60
CA ASP A 19 6.26 -5.44 8.72
C ASP A 19 6.13 -6.97 8.70
N VAL A 20 5.15 -7.54 9.40
CA VAL A 20 4.83 -8.98 9.37
C VAL A 20 4.40 -9.43 7.98
N PHE A 21 3.63 -8.61 7.27
CA PHE A 21 3.25 -8.90 5.89
C PHE A 21 4.47 -8.87 4.96
N MET A 22 5.31 -7.85 5.08
CA MET A 22 6.55 -7.71 4.30
C MET A 22 7.51 -8.87 4.55
N SER A 23 7.65 -9.33 5.80
CA SER A 23 8.52 -10.45 6.14
C SER A 23 8.06 -11.80 5.56
N LYS A 24 6.79 -11.91 5.13
CA LYS A 24 6.25 -13.10 4.46
C LYS A 24 6.43 -13.08 2.94
N MET A 25 6.79 -11.93 2.38
CA MET A 25 7.04 -11.83 0.94
C MET A 25 8.31 -12.59 0.59
N ARG A 26 8.27 -13.39 -0.48
CA ARG A 26 9.41 -14.20 -0.96
C ARG A 26 10.60 -13.35 -1.47
N SER A 27 10.41 -12.05 -1.66
CA SER A 27 11.39 -11.20 -2.31
C SER A 27 12.38 -10.60 -1.32
N ASP A 28 13.67 -10.73 -1.62
CA ASP A 28 14.77 -10.02 -0.96
C ASP A 28 14.59 -8.48 -0.99
N THR A 29 13.67 -7.98 -1.83
CA THR A 29 13.32 -6.56 -1.95
C THR A 29 12.35 -6.04 -0.89
N GLN A 30 11.83 -6.88 0.01
CA GLN A 30 10.90 -6.45 1.07
C GLN A 30 11.42 -6.67 2.48
N HIS A 31 12.74 -6.82 2.64
CA HIS A 31 13.36 -6.84 3.96
C HIS A 31 13.06 -5.55 4.74
N VAL A 32 12.61 -5.71 5.99
CA VAL A 32 12.37 -4.61 6.93
C VAL A 32 13.65 -4.39 7.74
N PRO A 33 14.36 -3.25 7.58
CA PRO A 33 15.53 -2.97 8.39
C PRO A 33 15.14 -2.63 9.84
N PRO A 34 15.97 -2.99 10.84
CA PRO A 34 15.68 -2.73 12.25
C PRO A 34 15.84 -1.26 12.66
N ILE A 35 16.46 -0.44 11.79
CA ILE A 35 16.71 0.99 11.99
C ILE A 35 16.48 1.73 10.65
N PRO A 36 16.30 3.07 10.66
CA PRO A 36 16.18 3.86 9.44
C PRO A 36 17.35 3.60 8.49
N LEU A 37 17.04 3.12 7.28
CA LEU A 37 18.01 2.75 6.26
C LEU A 37 17.38 2.97 4.88
N MET A 38 18.09 3.68 4.01
CA MET A 38 17.67 3.84 2.62
C MET A 38 17.78 2.48 1.93
N PRO A 39 16.68 1.92 1.38
CA PRO A 39 16.74 0.59 0.79
C PRO A 39 17.35 0.65 -0.62
N SER A 40 17.61 -0.52 -1.23
CA SER A 40 18.19 -0.59 -2.58
C SER A 40 17.28 0.06 -3.64
N LEU A 41 17.85 0.41 -4.79
CA LEU A 41 17.10 0.98 -5.92
C LEU A 41 15.88 0.13 -6.30
N GLU A 42 16.03 -1.20 -6.30
CA GLU A 42 14.94 -2.11 -6.64
C GLU A 42 13.79 -2.07 -5.61
N VAL A 43 14.10 -1.95 -4.31
CA VAL A 43 13.07 -1.72 -3.29
C VAL A 43 12.42 -0.35 -3.45
N ARG A 44 13.20 0.70 -3.73
CA ARG A 44 12.66 2.05 -3.96
C ARG A 44 11.66 2.08 -5.11
N LYS A 45 12.00 1.46 -6.25
CA LYS A 45 11.11 1.32 -7.41
C LYS A 45 9.86 0.52 -7.06
N LEU A 46 10.00 -0.57 -6.32
CA LEU A 46 8.85 -1.37 -5.87
C LEU A 46 7.90 -0.55 -4.99
N ARG A 47 8.41 0.18 -4.00
CA ARG A 47 7.59 1.01 -3.10
C ARG A 47 6.90 2.14 -3.84
N ALA A 48 7.61 2.83 -4.75
CA ALA A 48 7.04 3.87 -5.58
C ALA A 48 5.89 3.34 -6.47
N ARG A 49 6.09 2.16 -7.07
CA ARG A 49 5.04 1.50 -7.88
C ARG A 49 3.80 1.18 -7.06
N LEU A 50 3.96 0.51 -5.91
CA LEU A 50 2.83 0.12 -5.06
C LEU A 50 2.06 1.33 -4.53
N MET A 51 2.76 2.38 -4.11
CA MET A 51 2.15 3.62 -3.63
C MET A 51 1.30 4.28 -4.73
N LEU A 52 1.81 4.35 -5.96
CA LEU A 52 1.09 4.97 -7.07
C LEU A 52 -0.09 4.11 -7.55
N GLU A 53 0.06 2.78 -7.55
CA GLU A 53 -0.98 1.83 -7.94
C GLU A 53 -2.23 1.97 -7.04
N GLU A 54 -2.04 1.91 -5.72
CA GLU A 54 -3.14 2.07 -4.75
C GLU A 54 -3.75 3.48 -4.81
N CYS A 55 -2.93 4.50 -5.06
CA CYS A 55 -3.41 5.88 -5.25
C CYS A 55 -4.31 5.99 -6.49
N LEU A 56 -3.87 5.47 -7.64
CA LEU A 56 -4.66 5.49 -8.87
C LEU A 56 -5.94 4.65 -8.75
N GLU A 57 -5.89 3.49 -8.10
CA GLU A 57 -7.10 2.68 -7.85
C GLU A 57 -8.10 3.44 -6.97
N THR A 58 -7.62 4.07 -5.89
CA THR A 58 -8.46 4.89 -5.01
C THR A 58 -9.08 6.07 -5.75
N ILE A 59 -8.33 6.77 -6.61
CA ILE A 59 -8.84 7.90 -7.40
C ILE A 59 -9.86 7.42 -8.44
N ASN A 60 -9.51 6.39 -9.23
CA ASN A 60 -10.31 5.92 -10.35
C ASN A 60 -11.58 5.19 -9.90
N ALA A 61 -11.44 4.19 -9.03
CA ALA A 61 -12.55 3.34 -8.61
C ALA A 61 -13.24 3.86 -7.34
N GLY A 62 -12.47 4.40 -6.39
CA GLY A 62 -13.00 4.89 -5.11
C GLY A 62 -13.67 6.26 -5.23
N LEU A 63 -12.93 7.25 -5.74
CA LEU A 63 -13.41 8.63 -5.90
C LEU A 63 -14.15 8.86 -7.23
N GLY A 64 -14.04 7.94 -8.19
CA GLY A 64 -14.73 8.02 -9.48
C GLY A 64 -14.15 9.09 -10.41
N LEU A 65 -12.84 9.34 -10.34
CA LEU A 65 -12.15 10.36 -11.14
C LEU A 65 -11.08 9.73 -12.02
N ASN A 66 -10.89 10.21 -13.26
CA ASN A 66 -9.77 9.76 -14.08
C ASN A 66 -8.57 10.71 -13.95
N VAL A 67 -7.37 10.15 -13.89
CA VAL A 67 -6.13 10.91 -14.06
C VAL A 67 -5.75 10.93 -15.54
N ASN A 68 -5.67 12.14 -16.12
CA ASN A 68 -5.27 12.37 -17.50
C ASN A 68 -4.01 13.25 -17.56
N PHE A 69 -3.13 13.02 -18.54
CA PHE A 69 -2.01 13.91 -18.84
C PHE A 69 -2.26 14.70 -20.12
N ASN A 70 -1.90 15.99 -20.12
CA ASN A 70 -1.81 16.78 -21.33
C ASN A 70 -0.33 17.03 -21.66
N LEU A 71 0.14 16.41 -22.74
CA LEU A 71 1.52 16.53 -23.22
C LEU A 71 1.52 17.31 -24.53
N GLY A 72 1.63 18.64 -24.43
CA GLY A 72 1.77 19.51 -25.60
C GLY A 72 0.61 19.40 -26.60
N GLY A 73 -0.63 19.19 -26.12
CA GLY A 73 -1.82 19.04 -26.97
C GLY A 73 -2.24 17.59 -27.23
N HIS A 74 -1.46 16.61 -26.79
CA HIS A 74 -1.87 15.21 -26.77
C HIS A 74 -2.41 14.83 -25.39
N GLU A 75 -3.69 14.45 -25.33
CA GLU A 75 -4.31 13.96 -24.11
C GLU A 75 -4.10 12.45 -23.97
N VAL A 76 -3.45 12.04 -22.88
CA VAL A 76 -3.42 10.65 -22.45
C VAL A 76 -4.47 10.50 -21.36
N THR A 77 -5.56 9.83 -21.69
CA THR A 77 -6.67 9.58 -20.75
C THR A 77 -6.52 8.25 -20.04
N ASN A 78 -7.06 8.17 -18.83
CA ASN A 78 -7.10 6.93 -18.04
C ASN A 78 -5.71 6.31 -17.88
N VAL A 79 -4.79 7.08 -17.28
CA VAL A 79 -3.42 6.66 -17.03
C VAL A 79 -3.42 5.36 -16.23
N LYS A 80 -2.80 4.33 -16.80
CA LYS A 80 -2.61 3.02 -16.15
C LYS A 80 -1.17 2.84 -15.72
N MET A 81 -0.96 2.04 -14.68
CA MET A 81 0.37 1.71 -14.16
C MET A 81 1.28 1.08 -15.23
N GLU A 82 0.73 0.37 -16.22
CA GLU A 82 1.52 -0.24 -17.30
C GLU A 82 2.20 0.81 -18.22
N LEU A 83 1.69 2.04 -18.25
CA LEU A 83 2.25 3.13 -19.05
C LEU A 83 3.40 3.86 -18.34
N LEU A 84 3.61 3.59 -17.04
CA LEU A 84 4.54 4.33 -16.20
C LEU A 84 5.85 3.56 -15.99
N GLN A 85 6.96 4.28 -16.09
CA GLN A 85 8.31 3.75 -15.85
C GLN A 85 8.93 4.42 -14.64
N PHE A 86 9.53 3.63 -13.76
CA PHE A 86 10.25 4.09 -12.57
C PHE A 86 11.75 3.99 -12.83
N THR A 87 12.36 5.12 -13.17
CA THR A 87 13.79 5.24 -13.48
C THR A 87 14.57 5.80 -12.29
N ASP A 88 15.86 5.51 -12.24
CA ASP A 88 16.74 6.09 -11.21
C ASP A 88 17.07 7.54 -11.58
N ASN A 89 16.94 8.44 -10.62
CA ASN A 89 17.32 9.84 -10.75
C ASN A 89 18.37 10.27 -9.71
N GLY A 90 18.91 9.34 -8.92
CA GLY A 90 19.95 9.61 -7.95
C GLY A 90 19.78 8.89 -6.60
N PRO A 91 20.66 9.20 -5.63
CA PRO A 91 20.55 8.65 -4.29
C PRO A 91 19.24 9.12 -3.63
N GLY A 92 18.60 8.22 -2.88
CA GLY A 92 17.43 8.57 -2.09
C GLY A 92 17.81 9.36 -0.83
N ASP A 93 16.87 10.12 -0.28
CA ASP A 93 17.01 10.88 0.97
C ASP A 93 16.00 10.36 2.01
N LEU A 94 16.50 9.87 3.15
CA LEU A 94 15.64 9.32 4.21
C LEU A 94 14.75 10.36 4.88
N ILE A 95 15.20 11.62 4.96
CA ILE A 95 14.40 12.70 5.55
C ILE A 95 13.19 12.97 4.64
N GLN A 96 13.43 13.06 3.34
CA GLN A 96 12.37 13.25 2.34
C GLN A 96 11.42 12.04 2.28
N VAL A 97 11.92 10.82 2.46
CA VAL A 97 11.07 9.63 2.57
C VAL A 97 10.17 9.69 3.80
N ALA A 98 10.70 10.08 4.96
CA ALA A 98 9.90 10.19 6.18
C ALA A 98 8.81 11.27 6.07
N ASP A 99 9.17 12.44 5.56
CA ASP A 99 8.26 13.56 5.30
C ASP A 99 7.16 13.17 4.29
N GLY A 100 7.56 12.64 3.13
CA GLY A 100 6.62 12.21 2.09
C GLY A 100 5.69 11.08 2.53
N CYS A 101 6.16 10.11 3.32
CA CYS A 101 5.29 9.06 3.87
C CYS A 101 4.27 9.63 4.87
N ALA A 102 4.67 10.60 5.71
CA ALA A 102 3.76 11.26 6.63
C ALA A 102 2.71 12.09 5.86
N ASP A 103 3.11 12.83 4.83
CA ASP A 103 2.19 13.59 3.99
C ASP A 103 1.19 12.69 3.24
N VAL A 104 1.66 11.55 2.73
CA VAL A 104 0.79 10.54 2.11
C VAL A 104 -0.22 9.97 3.12
N GLU A 105 0.19 9.72 4.36
CA GLU A 105 -0.72 9.32 5.44
C GLU A 105 -1.77 10.43 5.73
N VAL A 106 -1.36 11.69 5.75
CA VAL A 106 -2.26 12.83 5.95
C VAL A 106 -3.32 12.92 4.84
N VAL A 107 -2.93 12.83 3.56
CA VAL A 107 -3.90 12.98 2.46
C VAL A 107 -4.82 11.77 2.32
N THR A 108 -4.32 10.56 2.57
CA THR A 108 -5.16 9.34 2.54
C THR A 108 -6.14 9.31 3.72
N THR A 109 -5.68 9.69 4.91
CA THR A 109 -6.55 9.85 6.09
C THR A 109 -7.55 11.00 5.89
N GLY A 110 -7.12 12.09 5.27
CA GLY A 110 -7.97 13.22 4.89
C GLY A 110 -9.06 12.81 3.89
N THR A 111 -8.73 11.92 2.94
CA THR A 111 -9.70 11.34 1.99
C THR A 111 -10.76 10.51 2.71
N ALA A 112 -10.35 9.62 3.63
CA ALA A 112 -11.29 8.88 4.47
C ALA A 112 -12.18 9.82 5.30
N SER A 113 -11.59 10.88 5.87
CA SER A 113 -12.30 11.89 6.65
C SER A 113 -13.33 12.66 5.80
N ALA A 114 -12.98 13.05 4.57
CA ALA A 114 -13.89 13.70 3.64
C ALA A 114 -15.08 12.81 3.26
N CYS A 115 -14.88 11.49 3.23
CA CYS A 115 -15.93 10.50 3.03
C CYS A 115 -16.68 10.13 4.33
N GLY A 116 -16.30 10.68 5.49
CA GLY A 116 -16.89 10.34 6.79
C GLY A 116 -16.56 8.92 7.27
N ILE A 117 -15.47 8.33 6.77
CA ILE A 117 -15.07 6.94 7.06
C ILE A 117 -14.09 6.93 8.24
N ALA A 118 -14.41 6.18 9.28
CA ALA A 118 -13.42 5.76 10.26
C ALA A 118 -12.50 4.72 9.62
N LEU A 119 -11.25 5.10 9.36
CA LEU A 119 -10.33 4.29 8.56
C LEU A 119 -9.78 3.07 9.32
N GLN A 120 -9.57 3.17 10.63
CA GLN A 120 -8.95 2.10 11.42
C GLN A 120 -9.74 0.77 11.38
N PRO A 121 -11.09 0.73 11.54
CA PRO A 121 -11.85 -0.50 11.35
C PRO A 121 -11.71 -1.12 9.95
N CYS A 122 -11.64 -0.30 8.90
CA CYS A 122 -11.40 -0.78 7.54
C CYS A 122 -10.00 -1.40 7.42
N PHE A 123 -8.99 -0.80 8.02
CA PHE A 123 -7.63 -1.37 8.09
C PHE A 123 -7.62 -2.72 8.83
N ASP A 124 -8.35 -2.82 9.94
CA ASP A 124 -8.47 -4.06 10.72
C ASP A 124 -9.20 -5.19 9.96
N ILE A 125 -9.91 -4.88 8.87
CA ILE A 125 -10.48 -5.87 7.92
C ILE A 125 -9.46 -6.21 6.82
N VAL A 126 -8.88 -5.19 6.19
CA VAL A 126 -7.98 -5.33 5.03
C VAL A 126 -6.67 -6.03 5.39
N MET A 127 -6.04 -5.65 6.50
CA MET A 127 -4.70 -6.12 6.84
C MET A 127 -4.66 -7.62 7.20
N PRO A 128 -5.58 -8.17 8.02
CA PRO A 128 -5.67 -9.62 8.20
C PRO A 128 -5.94 -10.36 6.89
N ASN A 129 -6.81 -9.81 6.01
CA ASN A 129 -7.04 -10.41 4.71
C ASN A 129 -5.75 -10.43 3.84
N ASN A 130 -4.98 -9.35 3.84
CA ASN A 130 -3.68 -9.34 3.17
C ASN A 130 -2.73 -10.43 3.70
N LEU A 131 -2.72 -10.70 5.01
CA LEU A 131 -1.95 -11.82 5.58
C LEU A 131 -2.50 -13.20 5.18
N MET A 132 -3.81 -13.35 4.96
CA MET A 132 -4.40 -14.59 4.45
C MET A 132 -3.98 -14.92 3.01
N LYS A 133 -3.37 -13.99 2.27
CA LYS A 133 -2.76 -14.28 0.97
C LYS A 133 -1.61 -15.30 1.06
N PHE A 134 -1.06 -15.52 2.27
CA PHE A 134 -0.02 -16.52 2.54
C PHE A 134 -0.56 -17.81 3.20
N ALA A 135 -1.87 -18.00 3.24
CA ALA A 135 -2.46 -19.23 3.77
C ALA A 135 -2.06 -20.46 2.90
N PRO A 136 -2.22 -21.70 3.40
CA PRO A 136 -1.91 -22.90 2.64
C PRO A 136 -2.56 -22.89 1.25
N GLY A 137 -1.77 -23.24 0.23
CA GLY A 137 -2.21 -23.22 -1.18
C GLY A 137 -1.83 -21.94 -1.94
N HIS A 138 -1.21 -20.94 -1.31
CA HIS A 138 -0.62 -19.83 -2.03
C HIS A 138 0.58 -20.30 -2.86
N THR A 139 0.82 -19.63 -3.99
CA THR A 139 1.98 -19.89 -4.85
C THR A 139 2.63 -18.58 -5.27
N TRP A 140 3.76 -18.67 -5.96
CA TRP A 140 4.45 -17.52 -6.53
C TRP A 140 4.54 -17.71 -8.03
N ARG A 141 4.21 -16.67 -8.79
CA ARG A 141 4.51 -16.65 -10.22
C ARG A 141 6.01 -16.55 -10.45
N GLU A 142 6.44 -16.82 -11.68
CA GLU A 142 7.84 -16.69 -12.10
C GLU A 142 8.39 -15.28 -11.91
N ASP A 143 7.54 -14.26 -12.07
CA ASP A 143 7.88 -12.84 -11.85
C ASP A 143 7.92 -12.43 -10.36
N GLY A 144 7.75 -13.38 -9.43
CA GLY A 144 7.75 -13.12 -8.00
C GLY A 144 6.44 -12.53 -7.46
N LYS A 145 5.38 -12.41 -8.28
CA LYS A 145 4.05 -11.99 -7.78
C LYS A 145 3.41 -13.11 -6.96
N LEU A 146 2.86 -12.75 -5.80
CA LEU A 146 2.07 -13.65 -4.95
C LEU A 146 0.76 -14.04 -5.66
N VAL A 147 0.52 -15.35 -5.75
CA VAL A 147 -0.75 -15.92 -6.18
C VAL A 147 -1.51 -16.36 -4.94
N LYS A 148 -2.72 -15.81 -4.80
CA LYS A 148 -3.60 -16.07 -3.66
C LYS A 148 -3.98 -17.56 -3.61
N PRO A 149 -4.16 -18.14 -2.40
CA PRO A 149 -4.64 -19.50 -2.27
C PRO A 149 -6.08 -19.66 -2.83
N PRO A 150 -6.48 -20.88 -3.22
CA PRO A 150 -7.88 -21.19 -3.49
C PRO A 150 -8.75 -20.79 -2.29
N ASN A 151 -9.91 -20.17 -2.55
CA ASN A 151 -10.85 -19.67 -1.53
C ASN A 151 -10.36 -18.48 -0.69
N HIS A 152 -9.35 -17.72 -1.14
CA HIS A 152 -9.04 -16.44 -0.52
C HIS A 152 -10.30 -15.53 -0.50
N PRO A 153 -10.69 -14.98 0.66
CA PRO A 153 -11.97 -14.30 0.78
C PRO A 153 -11.98 -12.96 0.04
N ASP A 154 -13.15 -12.63 -0.50
CA ASP A 154 -13.48 -11.28 -0.95
C ASP A 154 -14.08 -10.50 0.22
N ILE A 155 -13.41 -9.43 0.63
CA ILE A 155 -13.79 -8.59 1.77
C ILE A 155 -14.73 -7.44 1.40
N ALA A 156 -15.17 -7.33 0.13
CA ALA A 156 -16.06 -6.24 -0.28
C ALA A 156 -17.37 -6.21 0.55
N LEU A 157 -17.92 -7.38 0.88
CA LEU A 157 -19.10 -7.48 1.74
C LEU A 157 -18.79 -7.05 3.18
N GLU A 158 -17.64 -7.42 3.71
CA GLU A 158 -17.22 -7.06 5.07
C GLU A 158 -17.00 -5.54 5.20
N LEU A 159 -16.32 -4.93 4.23
CA LEU A 159 -16.15 -3.48 4.15
C LEU A 159 -17.51 -2.76 4.02
N LYS A 160 -18.42 -3.27 3.20
CA LYS A 160 -19.78 -2.74 3.10
C LYS A 160 -20.51 -2.81 4.45
N CYS A 161 -20.42 -3.93 5.16
CA CYS A 161 -21.00 -4.09 6.49
C CYS A 161 -20.40 -3.12 7.49
N GLU A 162 -19.07 -2.91 7.45
CA GLU A 162 -18.39 -1.95 8.32
C GLU A 162 -18.83 -0.51 8.02
N LEU A 163 -18.91 -0.12 6.75
CA LEU A 163 -19.45 1.20 6.37
C LEU A 163 -20.90 1.39 6.86
N ILE A 164 -21.74 0.35 6.78
CA ILE A 164 -23.11 0.39 7.32
C ILE A 164 -23.11 0.59 8.84
N ARG A 165 -22.19 -0.09 9.57
CA ARG A 165 -21.99 0.12 11.02
C ARG A 165 -21.57 1.55 11.33
N GLN A 166 -20.74 2.16 10.48
CA GLN A 166 -20.33 3.56 10.61
C GLN A 166 -21.44 4.56 10.25
N GLY A 167 -22.59 4.07 9.76
CA GLY A 167 -23.76 4.90 9.47
C GLY A 167 -24.06 5.09 7.99
N TRP A 168 -23.26 4.51 7.09
CA TRP A 168 -23.56 4.55 5.65
C TRP A 168 -24.88 3.83 5.36
N ARG A 169 -25.65 4.37 4.41
CA ARG A 169 -26.91 3.81 3.92
C ARG A 169 -26.80 3.73 2.39
N PRO A 170 -26.45 2.56 1.83
CA PRO A 170 -26.35 2.42 0.38
C PRO A 170 -27.72 2.72 -0.26
N LYS A 171 -27.69 3.42 -1.39
CA LYS A 171 -28.88 3.68 -2.22
C LYS A 171 -29.23 2.46 -3.05
#